data_AF-A0A957SS63-F1
#
_entry.id   AF-A0A957SS63-F1
#
_cell.length_a   1.000
_cell.length_b   1.000
_cell.length_c   1.000
_cell.angle_alpha   90.00
_cell.angle_beta   90.00
_cell.angle_gamma   90.00
#
_symmetry.space_group_name_H-M   'P 1'
#
loop_
_entity.id
_entity.type
_entity.pdbx_description
1 polymer ?
#
loop_
_entity_poly.entity_id
_entity_poly.type
_entity_poly.pdbx_seq_one_letter_code
_entity_poly.pdbx_strand_id
1 'polypeptide(L)'
;WSTAPYLHDGSATTLEEAVAAHSTLALSGGELTQLATYLRQIDGNEPGPTSNQPPVLTNPGVQSNAVGDSVNLPLSASDADGDSLTFSATGLPNGISINTGTGAIAGTATTAGSFDVTVSVNDGKGGIDSASFGWAVNAPANQPPVLTNPGVQSNTVGDSINQIGRATGRERVKMSVSAT
;
A
#
# COMPACT_ATOMS: atom_id res chain seq x y z
N TRP A 1 -25.13 -24.03 24.58
CA TRP A 1 -25.74 -23.97 23.24
C TRP A 1 -27.23 -23.81 23.47
N SER A 2 -27.69 -22.57 23.36
CA SER A 2 -29.05 -22.14 23.70
C SER A 2 -29.85 -22.03 22.40
N THR A 3 -30.26 -23.17 21.85
CA THR A 3 -31.12 -23.27 20.66
C THR A 3 -32.49 -23.83 21.02
N ALA A 4 -33.46 -23.53 20.16
CA ALA A 4 -34.91 -23.49 20.40
C ALA A 4 -35.52 -24.65 21.23
N PRO A 5 -36.57 -24.37 22.05
CA PRO A 5 -37.13 -25.31 23.03
C PRO A 5 -37.90 -26.53 22.45
N TYR A 6 -37.94 -26.73 21.14
CA TYR A 6 -38.96 -27.59 20.52
C TYR A 6 -38.47 -28.93 19.95
N LEU A 7 -37.20 -29.29 20.12
CA LEU A 7 -36.67 -30.54 19.54
C LEU A 7 -35.99 -31.52 20.52
N HIS A 8 -35.85 -31.17 21.80
CA HIS A 8 -35.24 -32.08 22.78
C HIS A 8 -35.85 -31.85 24.17
N ASP A 9 -36.43 -32.90 24.76
CA ASP A 9 -36.65 -33.00 26.21
C ASP A 9 -35.33 -33.22 26.99
N GLY A 10 -34.19 -33.11 26.29
CA GLY A 10 -32.84 -33.28 26.82
C GLY A 10 -32.39 -34.74 26.97
N SER A 11 -33.17 -35.72 26.50
CA SER A 11 -32.85 -37.14 26.70
C SER A 11 -31.87 -37.75 25.69
N ALA A 12 -31.70 -37.14 24.51
CA ALA A 12 -30.80 -37.63 23.47
C ALA A 12 -29.40 -37.02 23.59
N THR A 13 -28.36 -37.86 23.60
CA THR A 13 -26.96 -37.43 23.71
C THR A 13 -26.31 -37.15 22.36
N THR A 14 -26.92 -37.61 21.27
CA THR A 14 -26.50 -37.38 19.88
C THR A 14 -27.66 -37.01 18.97
N LEU A 15 -27.35 -36.46 17.79
CA LEU A 15 -28.34 -36.16 16.75
C LEU A 15 -28.99 -37.45 16.21
N GLU A 16 -28.21 -38.52 16.05
CA GLU A 16 -28.73 -39.83 15.64
C GLU A 16 -29.73 -40.40 16.65
N GLU A 17 -29.48 -40.28 17.95
CA GLU A 17 -30.41 -40.72 19.00
C GLU A 17 -31.71 -39.92 19.01
N ALA A 18 -31.63 -38.61 18.75
CA ALA A 18 -32.81 -37.76 18.68
C ALA A 18 -33.69 -38.09 17.47
N VAL A 19 -33.09 -38.36 16.31
CA VAL A 19 -33.81 -38.78 15.09
C VAL A 19 -34.41 -40.17 15.29
N ALA A 20 -33.67 -41.11 15.91
CA ALA A 20 -34.17 -42.45 16.20
C ALA A 20 -35.34 -42.44 17.19
N ALA A 21 -35.33 -41.56 18.20
CA ALA A 21 -36.42 -41.44 19.17
C ALA A 21 -37.77 -41.03 18.53
N HIS A 22 -37.73 -40.39 17.36
CA HIS A 22 -38.90 -39.92 16.61
C HIS A 22 -39.24 -40.84 15.42
N SER A 23 -38.61 -42.02 15.31
CA SER A 23 -38.81 -42.95 14.19
C SER A 23 -40.18 -43.62 14.15
N THR A 24 -40.99 -43.46 15.19
CA THR A 24 -42.36 -43.99 15.30
C THR A 24 -43.44 -42.97 14.94
N LEU A 25 -43.06 -41.71 14.68
CA LEU A 25 -44.00 -40.67 14.25
C LEU A 25 -44.34 -40.86 12.78
N ALA A 26 -45.57 -41.32 12.52
CA ALA A 26 -46.17 -41.24 11.20
C ALA A 26 -46.70 -39.82 10.98
N LEU A 27 -45.93 -39.00 10.27
CA LEU A 27 -46.38 -37.66 9.88
C LEU A 27 -47.49 -37.77 8.83
N SER A 28 -48.63 -37.14 9.09
CA SER A 28 -49.67 -36.98 8.08
C SER A 28 -49.16 -36.12 6.91
N GLY A 29 -49.84 -36.17 5.76
CA GLY A 29 -49.46 -35.34 4.61
C GLY A 29 -49.42 -33.83 4.92
N GLY A 30 -50.25 -33.36 5.85
CA GLY A 30 -50.23 -31.98 6.34
C GLY A 30 -49.01 -31.66 7.21
N GLU A 31 -48.60 -32.59 8.08
CA GLU A 31 -47.43 -32.42 8.94
C GLU A 31 -46.11 -32.53 8.16
N LEU A 32 -46.05 -33.39 7.14
CA LEU A 32 -44.93 -33.42 6.19
C LEU A 32 -44.80 -32.10 5.42
N THR A 33 -45.92 -31.49 5.04
CA THR A 33 -45.94 -30.19 4.37
C THR A 33 -45.46 -29.08 5.31
N GLN A 34 -45.85 -29.13 6.59
CA GLN A 34 -45.39 -28.20 7.62
C GLN A 34 -43.90 -28.37 7.94
N LEU A 35 -43.41 -29.61 8.04
CA LEU A 35 -41.99 -29.91 8.21
C LEU A 35 -41.16 -29.42 7.01
N ALA A 36 -41.62 -29.68 5.79
CA ALA A 36 -40.97 -29.20 4.58
C ALA A 36 -40.96 -27.66 4.51
N THR A 37 -42.04 -27.00 4.94
CA THR A 37 -42.11 -25.54 5.02
C THR A 37 -41.15 -25.00 6.09
N TYR A 38 -41.06 -25.66 7.25
CA TYR A 38 -40.12 -25.28 8.32
C TYR A 38 -38.65 -25.45 7.89
N LEU A 39 -38.30 -26.57 7.25
CA LEU A 39 -36.94 -26.78 6.70
C LEU A 39 -36.60 -25.76 5.61
N ARG A 40 -37.58 -25.36 4.81
CA ARG A 40 -37.48 -24.26 3.83
C ARG A 40 -37.53 -22.84 4.42
N GLN A 41 -37.68 -22.71 5.74
CA GLN A 41 -37.47 -21.44 6.45
C GLN A 41 -36.05 -21.38 7.01
N ILE A 42 -35.45 -22.54 7.30
CA ILE A 42 -34.04 -22.65 7.70
C ILE A 42 -33.10 -22.29 6.54
N ASP A 43 -33.52 -22.47 5.27
CA ASP A 43 -32.77 -22.03 4.07
C ASP A 43 -33.14 -20.62 3.55
N GLY A 44 -34.09 -19.93 4.20
CA GLY A 44 -34.65 -18.65 3.71
C GLY A 44 -34.46 -17.44 4.62
N ASN A 45 -34.09 -17.65 5.90
CA ASN A 45 -33.90 -16.57 6.89
C ASN A 45 -32.48 -16.55 7.50
N GLU A 46 -31.60 -17.46 7.11
CA GLU A 46 -30.16 -17.23 7.29
C GLU A 46 -29.76 -16.21 6.22
N PRO A 47 -29.14 -15.06 6.56
CA PRO A 47 -28.48 -14.28 5.53
C PRO A 47 -27.52 -15.24 4.86
N GLY A 48 -27.78 -15.58 3.59
CA GLY A 48 -26.82 -16.35 2.80
C GLY A 48 -25.45 -15.67 2.89
N PRO A 49 -24.33 -16.39 2.68
CA PRO A 49 -23.00 -15.79 2.79
C PRO A 49 -23.01 -14.47 2.02
N THR A 50 -22.79 -13.36 2.74
CA THR A 50 -22.76 -12.04 2.12
C THR A 50 -21.69 -12.11 1.05
N SER A 51 -22.06 -11.81 -0.20
CA SER A 51 -21.07 -11.73 -1.27
C SER A 51 -20.03 -10.69 -0.88
N ASN A 52 -18.75 -11.07 -0.94
CA ASN A 52 -17.65 -10.17 -0.67
C ASN A 52 -17.75 -8.92 -1.55
N GLN A 53 -17.66 -7.75 -0.92
CA GLN A 53 -17.58 -6.46 -1.57
C GLN A 53 -16.10 -6.08 -1.69
N PRO A 54 -15.63 -5.66 -2.88
CA PRO A 54 -14.24 -5.29 -3.02
C PRO A 54 -13.92 -4.03 -2.19
N PRO A 55 -12.66 -3.89 -1.75
CA PRO A 55 -12.21 -2.67 -1.10
C PRO A 55 -12.28 -1.49 -2.08
N VAL A 56 -12.33 -0.27 -1.54
CA VAL A 56 -12.31 0.98 -2.32
C VAL A 56 -11.04 1.74 -1.98
N LEU A 57 -10.23 2.06 -2.99
CA LEU A 57 -8.99 2.80 -2.87
C LEU A 57 -9.17 4.24 -3.40
N THR A 58 -8.88 5.22 -2.55
CA THR A 58 -8.85 6.63 -2.98
C THR A 58 -7.53 6.92 -3.71
N ASN A 59 -7.62 7.41 -4.95
CA ASN A 59 -6.44 7.84 -5.69
C ASN A 59 -5.76 9.02 -4.97
N PRO A 60 -4.46 8.91 -4.61
CA PRO A 60 -3.75 9.98 -3.90
C PRO A 60 -3.46 11.23 -4.77
N GLY A 61 -3.72 11.16 -6.08
CA GLY A 61 -3.40 12.21 -7.03
C GLY A 61 -1.92 12.28 -7.39
N VAL A 62 -1.59 13.18 -8.33
CA VAL A 62 -0.21 13.37 -8.79
C VAL A 62 0.70 13.86 -7.66
N GLN A 63 1.93 13.34 -7.62
CA GLN A 63 2.92 13.64 -6.59
C GLN A 63 4.15 14.35 -7.17
N SER A 64 4.83 15.16 -6.35
CA SER A 64 6.07 15.83 -6.74
C SER A 64 6.95 16.12 -5.53
N ASN A 65 8.25 15.83 -5.65
CA ASN A 65 9.28 16.18 -4.64
C ASN A 65 10.64 16.41 -5.31
N ALA A 66 11.65 16.86 -4.56
CA ALA A 66 13.03 16.91 -5.03
C ALA A 66 13.81 15.65 -4.64
N VAL A 67 14.88 15.33 -5.38
CA VAL A 67 15.84 14.29 -4.97
C VAL A 67 16.40 14.63 -3.60
N GLY A 68 16.41 13.65 -2.69
CA GLY A 68 16.87 13.81 -1.32
C GLY A 68 15.77 14.18 -0.31
N ASP A 69 14.57 14.55 -0.77
CA ASP A 69 13.44 14.80 0.14
C ASP A 69 12.94 13.50 0.78
N SER A 70 12.64 13.57 2.07
CA SER A 70 11.90 12.52 2.76
C SER A 70 10.42 12.61 2.41
N VAL A 71 9.83 11.49 2.03
CA VAL A 71 8.43 11.34 1.64
C VAL A 71 7.68 10.52 2.69
N ASN A 72 6.45 10.92 2.98
CA ASN A 72 5.48 10.13 3.74
C ASN A 72 4.07 10.38 3.16
N LEU A 73 3.58 9.44 2.37
CA LEU A 73 2.29 9.49 1.68
C LEU A 73 1.41 8.32 2.16
N PRO A 74 0.39 8.56 3.00
CA PRO A 74 -0.56 7.52 3.37
C PRO A 74 -1.55 7.27 2.24
N LEU A 75 -1.79 6.00 1.90
CA LEU A 75 -2.93 5.61 1.08
C LEU A 75 -4.20 5.53 1.94
N SER A 76 -5.35 5.87 1.33
CA SER A 76 -6.65 5.78 1.98
C SER A 76 -7.50 4.74 1.27
N ALA A 77 -7.84 3.67 1.98
CA ALA A 77 -8.75 2.63 1.50
C ALA A 77 -9.75 2.25 2.59
N SER A 78 -10.90 1.75 2.16
CA SER A 78 -11.94 1.24 3.04
C SER A 78 -12.53 -0.04 2.48
N ASP A 79 -12.99 -0.91 3.37
CA ASP A 79 -13.70 -2.13 3.03
C ASP A 79 -15.06 -2.15 3.73
N ALA A 80 -16.12 -2.51 3.00
CA ALA A 80 -17.48 -2.47 3.52
C ALA A 80 -17.78 -3.66 4.44
N ASP A 81 -17.07 -4.78 4.25
CA ASP A 81 -17.22 -6.00 5.03
C ASP A 81 -16.29 -5.99 6.27
N GLY A 82 -15.35 -5.03 6.32
CA GLY A 82 -14.43 -4.82 7.43
C GLY A 82 -13.20 -5.73 7.37
N ASP A 83 -12.90 -6.27 6.19
CA ASP A 83 -11.78 -7.17 5.97
C ASP A 83 -10.40 -6.49 6.13
N SER A 84 -9.38 -7.30 6.44
CA SER A 84 -8.01 -6.81 6.57
C SER A 84 -7.41 -6.49 5.21
N LEU A 85 -6.84 -5.30 5.07
CA LEU A 85 -6.33 -4.80 3.80
C LEU A 85 -4.81 -4.98 3.67
N THR A 86 -4.38 -5.50 2.52
CA THR A 86 -2.96 -5.58 2.13
C THR A 86 -2.69 -4.67 0.94
N PHE A 87 -1.69 -3.80 1.08
CA PHE A 87 -1.31 -2.81 0.08
C PHE A 87 -0.09 -3.24 -0.72
N SER A 88 -0.02 -2.84 -1.98
CA SER A 88 1.14 -3.01 -2.85
C SER A 88 1.30 -1.81 -3.79
N ALA A 89 2.51 -1.63 -4.30
CA ALA A 89 2.82 -0.56 -5.24
C ALA A 89 3.90 -0.99 -6.24
N THR A 90 3.77 -0.53 -7.48
CA THR A 90 4.75 -0.72 -8.55
C THR A 90 5.08 0.62 -9.19
N GLY A 91 6.28 0.74 -9.77
CA GLY A 91 6.73 1.97 -10.44
C GLY A 91 7.18 3.09 -9.49
N LEU A 92 7.31 2.83 -8.19
CA LEU A 92 7.79 3.82 -7.22
C LEU A 92 9.19 4.35 -7.57
N PRO A 93 9.49 5.64 -7.28
CA PRO A 93 10.84 6.17 -7.42
C PRO A 93 11.86 5.41 -6.57
N ASN A 94 13.11 5.32 -7.06
CA ASN A 94 14.19 4.64 -6.33
C ASN A 94 14.39 5.24 -4.93
N GLY A 95 14.35 4.37 -3.90
CA GLY A 95 14.50 4.76 -2.50
C GLY A 95 13.17 5.03 -1.77
N ILE A 96 12.03 4.88 -2.47
CA ILE A 96 10.68 4.90 -1.90
C ILE A 96 10.13 3.47 -1.88
N SER A 97 9.40 3.13 -0.82
CA SER A 97 8.77 1.82 -0.64
C SER A 97 7.39 1.97 0.02
N ILE A 98 6.57 0.93 -0.06
CA ILE A 98 5.27 0.86 0.61
C ILE A 98 5.31 -0.11 1.78
N ASN A 99 4.71 0.27 2.90
CA ASN A 99 4.37 -0.66 3.98
C ASN A 99 3.06 -1.38 3.62
N THR A 100 3.12 -2.70 3.46
CA THR A 100 1.99 -3.50 2.98
C THR A 100 0.83 -3.60 3.98
N GLY A 101 1.07 -3.37 5.27
CA GLY A 101 0.04 -3.44 6.31
C GLY A 101 -0.63 -2.10 6.61
N THR A 102 0.05 -0.98 6.37
CA THR A 102 -0.48 0.37 6.68
C THR A 102 -0.80 1.19 5.44
N GLY A 103 -0.33 0.78 4.26
CA GLY A 103 -0.47 1.56 3.02
C GLY A 103 0.39 2.83 3.00
N ALA A 104 1.29 3.02 3.96
CA ALA A 104 2.18 4.18 3.98
C ALA A 104 3.30 4.01 2.95
N ILE A 105 3.36 4.92 1.96
CA ILE A 105 4.46 5.05 1.01
C ILE A 105 5.46 6.04 1.58
N ALA A 106 6.67 5.57 1.87
CA ALA A 106 7.70 6.38 2.53
C ALA A 106 9.11 6.06 2.04
N GLY A 107 10.02 7.00 2.28
CA GLY A 107 11.44 6.86 1.95
C GLY A 107 12.03 8.16 1.43
N THR A 108 13.17 8.06 0.74
CA THR A 108 13.87 9.21 0.18
C THR A 108 14.16 8.94 -1.28
N ALA A 109 13.63 9.79 -2.17
CA ALA A 109 13.86 9.64 -3.60
C ALA A 109 15.32 9.93 -3.94
N THR A 110 15.98 9.01 -4.63
CA THR A 110 17.42 9.08 -4.93
C THR A 110 17.73 9.44 -6.38
N THR A 111 16.73 9.36 -7.27
CA THR A 111 16.90 9.56 -8.72
C THR A 111 15.80 10.47 -9.23
N ALA A 112 16.19 11.52 -9.95
CA ALA A 112 15.25 12.43 -10.62
C ALA A 112 14.60 11.72 -11.83
N GLY A 113 13.35 12.04 -12.11
CA GLY A 113 12.60 11.45 -13.22
C GLY A 113 11.09 11.57 -13.05
N SER A 114 10.36 11.10 -14.06
CA SER A 114 8.91 10.92 -14.01
C SER A 114 8.60 9.43 -13.89
N PHE A 115 7.71 9.08 -12.97
CA PHE A 115 7.36 7.72 -12.64
C PHE A 115 5.85 7.54 -12.74
N ASP A 116 5.40 6.50 -13.45
CA ASP A 116 4.00 6.06 -13.45
C ASP A 116 3.83 5.03 -12.34
N VAL A 117 3.19 5.44 -11.25
CA VAL A 117 2.99 4.61 -10.06
C VAL A 117 1.61 3.99 -10.09
N THR A 118 1.54 2.69 -9.83
CA THR A 118 0.28 1.97 -9.59
C THR A 118 0.27 1.44 -8.17
N VAL A 119 -0.77 1.76 -7.42
CA VAL A 119 -1.03 1.24 -6.08
C VAL A 119 -2.24 0.32 -6.12
N SER A 120 -2.23 -0.72 -5.30
CA SER A 120 -3.34 -1.66 -5.19
C SER A 120 -3.57 -2.07 -3.74
N VAL A 121 -4.83 -2.35 -3.43
CA VAL A 121 -5.29 -2.87 -2.14
C VAL A 121 -6.09 -4.15 -2.36
N ASN A 122 -5.86 -5.16 -1.51
CA ASN A 122 -6.46 -6.49 -1.58
C ASN A 122 -7.02 -6.86 -0.19
N ASP A 123 -8.24 -7.39 -0.16
CA ASP A 123 -8.97 -7.80 1.06
C ASP A 123 -8.66 -9.24 1.53
N GLY A 124 -7.94 -10.03 0.74
CA GLY A 124 -7.66 -11.45 1.00
C GLY A 124 -8.87 -12.38 0.82
N LYS A 125 -10.01 -11.85 0.38
CA LYS A 125 -11.29 -12.53 0.10
C LYS A 125 -11.64 -12.55 -1.38
N GLY A 126 -10.82 -11.92 -2.21
CA GLY A 126 -10.93 -11.92 -3.67
C GLY A 126 -11.29 -10.56 -4.27
N GLY A 127 -11.51 -9.54 -3.44
CA GLY A 127 -11.67 -8.16 -3.86
C GLY A 127 -10.33 -7.43 -3.94
N ILE A 128 -10.16 -6.69 -5.03
CA ILE A 128 -8.97 -5.88 -5.31
C ILE A 128 -9.42 -4.56 -5.93
N ASP A 129 -8.80 -3.47 -5.51
CA ASP A 129 -8.90 -2.17 -6.19
C ASP A 129 -7.50 -1.60 -6.45
N SER A 130 -7.40 -0.71 -7.45
CA SER A 130 -6.13 -0.12 -7.86
C SER A 130 -6.28 1.29 -8.43
N ALA A 131 -5.26 2.11 -8.23
CA ALA A 131 -5.18 3.46 -8.77
C ALA A 131 -3.78 3.73 -9.34
N SER A 132 -3.74 4.44 -10.47
CA SER A 132 -2.50 4.92 -11.08
C SER A 132 -2.40 6.43 -11.02
N PHE A 133 -1.19 6.94 -10.80
CA PHE A 133 -0.89 8.37 -10.76
C PHE A 133 0.57 8.64 -11.15
N GLY A 134 0.84 9.85 -11.63
CA GLY A 134 2.19 10.30 -11.95
C GLY A 134 2.93 10.84 -10.73
N TRP A 135 4.23 10.54 -10.64
CA TRP A 135 5.12 11.06 -9.60
C TRP A 135 6.36 11.70 -10.25
N ALA A 136 6.55 13.00 -10.04
CA ALA A 136 7.73 13.74 -10.50
C ALA A 136 8.78 13.88 -9.39
N VAL A 137 10.01 13.44 -9.65
CA VAL A 137 11.16 13.70 -8.78
C VAL A 137 12.10 14.69 -9.48
N ASN A 138 12.21 15.88 -8.91
CA ASN A 138 12.94 17.00 -9.48
C ASN A 138 14.43 16.92 -9.09
N ALA A 139 15.32 17.16 -10.06
CA ALA A 139 16.75 17.26 -9.78
C ALA A 139 17.05 18.47 -8.87
N PRO A 140 18.07 18.39 -8.01
CA PRO A 140 18.50 19.54 -7.23
C PRO A 140 18.97 20.66 -8.17
N ALA A 141 18.79 21.91 -7.74
CA ALA A 141 19.26 23.05 -8.51
C ALA A 141 20.77 22.95 -8.75
N ASN A 142 21.18 23.12 -10.01
CA ASN A 142 22.59 23.17 -10.36
C ASN A 142 23.24 24.36 -9.64
N GLN A 143 24.24 24.10 -8.79
CA GLN A 143 25.05 25.15 -8.18
C GLN A 143 26.32 25.33 -8.99
N PRO A 144 26.54 26.51 -9.62
CA PRO A 144 27.78 26.75 -10.36
C PRO A 144 28.99 26.69 -9.42
N PRO A 145 30.16 26.27 -9.92
CA PRO A 145 31.37 26.27 -9.11
C PRO A 145 31.72 27.70 -8.69
N VAL A 146 32.06 27.86 -7.41
CA VAL A 146 32.56 29.14 -6.89
C VAL A 146 34.08 29.15 -7.04
N LEU A 147 34.60 30.15 -7.76
CA LEU A 147 36.03 30.42 -7.78
C LEU A 147 36.37 31.38 -6.64
N THR A 148 37.15 30.92 -5.67
CA THR A 148 37.69 31.79 -4.62
C THR A 148 38.97 32.45 -5.13
N ASN A 149 38.99 33.78 -5.18
CA ASN A 149 40.20 34.54 -5.52
C ASN A 149 41.30 34.24 -4.48
N PRO A 150 42.52 33.84 -4.88
CA PRO A 150 43.60 33.53 -3.94
C PRO A 150 44.16 34.77 -3.20
N GLY A 151 43.62 35.95 -3.45
CA GLY A 151 44.13 37.21 -2.91
C GLY A 151 45.35 37.72 -3.67
N VAL A 152 45.90 38.85 -3.23
CA VAL A 152 47.15 39.38 -3.79
C VAL A 152 48.26 38.37 -3.57
N GLN A 153 48.95 38.01 -4.64
CA GLN A 153 50.14 37.18 -4.57
C GLN A 153 51.36 38.08 -4.75
N SER A 154 52.37 37.87 -3.93
CA SER A 154 53.67 38.53 -4.09
C SER A 154 54.75 37.46 -4.04
N ASN A 155 55.62 37.48 -5.04
CA ASN A 155 56.70 36.53 -5.21
C ASN A 155 57.96 37.28 -5.64
N THR A 156 59.11 36.77 -5.22
CA THR A 156 60.44 37.33 -5.53
C THR A 156 60.91 36.79 -6.89
N VAL A 157 61.76 37.54 -7.58
CA VAL A 157 62.40 37.07 -8.81
C VAL A 157 63.17 35.77 -8.51
N GLY A 158 62.81 34.69 -9.19
CA GLY A 158 63.37 33.35 -9.01
C GLY A 158 62.42 32.36 -8.32
N ASP A 159 61.30 32.82 -7.74
CA ASP A 159 60.31 31.93 -7.12
C ASP A 159 59.53 31.13 -8.17
N SER A 160 59.42 29.82 -7.96
CA SER A 160 58.50 28.98 -8.73
C SER A 160 57.07 29.17 -8.21
N ILE A 161 56.17 29.68 -9.05
CA ILE A 161 54.74 29.78 -8.70
C ILE A 161 54.06 28.45 -9.06
N ASN A 162 53.56 27.73 -8.05
CA ASN A 162 52.67 26.57 -8.23
C ASN A 162 51.27 26.91 -7.69
N GLN A 163 50.52 27.71 -8.41
CA GLN A 163 49.17 28.10 -7.98
C GLN A 163 48.14 27.12 -8.54
N ILE A 164 47.55 26.31 -7.66
CA ILE A 164 46.42 25.45 -7.98
C ILE A 164 45.17 26.17 -7.47
N GLY A 165 44.42 26.84 -8.35
CA GLY A 165 43.08 27.31 -8.01
C GLY A 165 42.22 26.10 -7.63
N ARG A 166 41.88 25.93 -6.34
CA ARG A 166 41.02 24.83 -5.88
C ARG A 166 39.57 25.20 -6.20
N ALA A 167 39.08 24.74 -7.35
CA ALA A 167 37.64 24.70 -7.60
C ALA A 167 37.04 23.49 -6.87
N THR A 168 35.94 23.69 -6.14
CA THR A 168 35.24 22.61 -5.41
C THR A 168 34.25 21.81 -6.28
N GLY A 169 34.31 21.95 -7.62
CA GLY A 169 33.49 21.19 -8.58
C GLY A 169 34.28 20.06 -9.29
N ARG A 170 33.57 19.04 -9.82
CA ARG A 170 34.17 17.86 -10.48
C ARG A 170 34.79 18.11 -11.87
N GLU A 171 35.19 19.34 -12.18
CA GLU A 171 35.72 19.68 -13.50
C GLU A 171 37.02 20.50 -13.38
N ARG A 172 38.08 20.02 -14.05
CA ARG A 172 39.42 20.63 -13.97
C ARG A 172 39.45 21.85 -14.89
N VAL A 173 39.40 23.04 -14.30
CA VAL A 173 39.62 24.30 -15.04
C VAL A 173 41.10 24.43 -15.38
N LYS A 174 41.46 24.40 -16.67
CA LYS A 174 42.80 24.81 -17.15
C LYS A 174 42.88 26.34 -17.10
N MET A 175 43.70 26.88 -16.21
CA MET A 175 44.03 28.30 -16.21
C MET A 175 45.19 28.56 -17.19
N SER A 176 45.00 29.47 -18.13
CA SER A 176 46.08 30.05 -18.94
C SER A 176 46.45 31.39 -18.33
N VAL A 177 47.67 31.54 -17.82
CA VAL A 177 48.22 32.83 -17.41
C VAL A 177 49.02 33.39 -18.58
N SER A 178 48.63 34.58 -19.06
CA SER A 178 49.50 35.41 -19.91
C SER A 178 50.22 36.41 -19.01
N ALA A 179 51.55 36.38 -19.05
CA ALA A 179 52.38 37.44 -18.49
C ALA A 179 52.59 38.54 -19.54
N THR A 180 52.54 39.81 -19.12
CA THR A 180 52.97 40.97 -19.90
C THR A 180 54.29 41.46 -19.35
#